data_AF-A0A9X1UK08-F1
#
_entry.id   AF-A0A9X1UK08-F1
#
_cell.length_a   1.000
_cell.length_b   1.000
_cell.length_c   1.000
_cell.angle_alpha   90.00
_cell.angle_beta   90.00
_cell.angle_gamma   90.00
#
_symmetry.space_group_name_H-M   'P 1'
#
loop_
_entity.id
_entity.type
_entity.pdbx_description
1 polymer ?
#
loop_
_entity_poly.entity_id
_entity_poly.type
_entity_poly.pdbx_seq_one_letter_code
_entity_poly.pdbx_strand_id
1 'polypeptide(L)' 'MDYRAFTNDSLTMMYEGIRAALASDNAQKAAGDKPRFRVRETRDWREHAANLETEMLNRGMYFEIIDWSEDQGQLPL' A
#
# COMPACT_ATOMS: atom_id res chain seq x y z
N MET A 1 14.82 1.95 -2.79
CA MET A 1 15.49 0.65 -2.52
C MET A 1 15.70 -0.08 -3.84
N ASP A 2 16.68 -0.98 -3.95
CA ASP A 2 16.84 -1.80 -5.16
C ASP A 2 15.95 -3.06 -5.07
N TYR A 3 14.69 -2.96 -5.50
CA TYR A 3 13.71 -4.04 -5.40
C TYR A 3 14.09 -5.28 -6.23
N ARG A 4 14.90 -5.10 -7.27
CA ARG A 4 15.43 -6.17 -8.12
C ARG A 4 16.30 -7.16 -7.35
N ALA A 5 16.93 -6.72 -6.27
CA ALA A 5 17.79 -7.56 -5.44
C ALA A 5 17.00 -8.53 -4.51
N PHE A 6 15.69 -8.32 -4.34
CA PHE A 6 14.86 -9.15 -3.48
C PHE A 6 14.25 -10.33 -4.25
N THR A 7 13.96 -11.42 -3.54
CA THR A 7 13.20 -12.55 -4.09
C THR A 7 11.74 -12.20 -4.24
N ASN A 8 11.01 -12.98 -5.04
CA ASN A 8 9.56 -12.81 -5.18
C ASN A 8 8.84 -12.93 -3.83
N ASP A 9 9.24 -13.88 -2.99
CA ASP A 9 8.61 -14.07 -1.67
C ASP A 9 8.81 -12.85 -0.76
N SER A 10 10.01 -12.26 -0.75
CA SER A 10 10.27 -11.05 0.03
C SER A 10 9.50 -9.84 -0.49
N LEU A 11 9.34 -9.70 -1.82
CA LEU A 11 8.50 -8.65 -2.40
C LEU A 11 7.04 -8.80 -1.96
N THR A 12 6.50 -10.03 -2.01
CA THR A 12 5.16 -10.33 -1.51
C THR A 12 5.02 -10.00 -0.03
N MET A 13 5.97 -10.40 0.81
CA MET A 13 5.92 -10.08 2.26
C MET A 13 5.93 -8.58 2.54
N MET A 14 6.77 -7.82 1.83
CA MET A 14 6.80 -6.36 1.97
C MET A 14 5.47 -5.74 1.55
N TYR A 15 4.92 -6.19 0.42
CA TYR A 15 3.67 -5.68 -0.10
C TYR A 15 2.46 -6.02 0.80
N GLU A 16 2.38 -7.25 1.31
CA GLU A 16 1.36 -7.64 2.28
C GLU A 16 1.49 -6.88 3.60
N GLY A 17 2.72 -6.49 4.00
CA GLY A 17 2.94 -5.60 5.14
C GLY A 17 2.26 -4.23 4.94
N ILE A 18 2.35 -3.66 3.74
CA ILE A 18 1.66 -2.39 3.41
C ILE A 18 0.14 -2.59 3.45
N ARG A 19 -0.36 -3.68 2.84
CA ARG A 19 -1.80 -3.99 2.83
C ARG A 19 -2.37 -4.18 4.23
N ALA A 20 -1.65 -4.89 5.10
CA ALA A 20 -2.04 -5.08 6.49
C ALA A 20 -2.05 -3.75 7.29
N ALA A 21 -1.05 -2.89 7.07
CA ALA A 21 -1.02 -1.57 7.68
C ALA A 21 -2.21 -0.70 7.21
N LEU A 22 -2.54 -0.75 5.92
CA LEU A 22 -3.69 -0.04 5.36
C LEU A 22 -5.02 -0.57 5.92
N ALA A 23 -5.19 -1.89 5.99
CA ALA A 23 -6.37 -2.50 6.58
C ALA A 23 -6.54 -2.10 8.06
N SER A 24 -5.43 -2.02 8.81
CA SER A 24 -5.43 -1.56 10.20
C SER A 24 -5.86 -0.10 10.32
N ASP A 25 -5.33 0.78 9.45
CA ASP A 25 -5.72 2.20 9.42
C ASP A 25 -7.20 2.38 9.06
N ASN A 26 -7.70 1.63 8.07
CA ASN A 26 -9.11 1.67 7.66
C ASN A 26 -10.02 1.23 8.81
N ALA A 27 -9.66 0.17 9.54
CA ALA A 27 -10.41 -0.29 10.70
C ALA A 27 -10.43 0.76 11.82
N GLN A 28 -9.31 1.44 12.08
CA GLN A 28 -9.23 2.52 13.07
C GLN A 28 -10.09 3.72 12.66
N LYS A 29 -10.01 4.15 11.39
CA LYS A 29 -10.87 5.22 10.85
C LYS A 29 -12.35 4.89 10.98
N ALA A 30 -12.74 3.66 10.67
CA ALA A 30 -14.12 3.20 10.81
C ALA A 30 -14.61 3.20 12.27
N ALA A 31 -13.71 2.99 13.23
CA ALA A 31 -13.99 3.09 14.67
C ALA A 31 -13.97 4.55 15.21
N GLY A 32 -13.64 5.54 14.38
CA GLY A 32 -13.47 6.94 14.80
C GLY A 32 -12.11 7.25 15.43
N ASP A 33 -11.18 6.29 15.41
CA ASP A 33 -9.81 6.45 15.90
C ASP A 33 -8.89 7.07 14.85
N LYS A 34 -7.77 7.61 15.32
CA LYS A 34 -6.72 8.11 14.42
C LYS A 34 -5.90 6.95 13.86
N PRO A 35 -5.69 6.87 12.54
CA PRO A 35 -4.86 5.84 11.92
C PRO A 35 -3.41 5.91 12.46
N ARG A 36 -2.91 4.75 12.90
CA ARG A 36 -1.57 4.57 13.46
C ARG A 36 -0.48 4.71 12.40
N PHE A 37 -0.64 4.07 11.26
CA PHE A 37 0.40 3.99 10.22
C PHE A 37 0.31 5.14 9.23
N ARG A 38 -0.89 5.70 9.06
CA ARG A 38 -1.20 6.82 8.17
C ARG A 38 -0.80 6.51 6.73
N VAL A 39 -1.10 5.29 6.27
CA VAL A 39 -0.64 4.75 4.97
C VAL A 39 -1.09 5.63 3.80
N ARG A 40 -2.36 6.09 3.80
CA ARG A 40 -2.86 6.98 2.74
C ARG A 40 -2.32 8.41 2.84
N GLU A 41 -2.07 8.89 4.07
CA GLU A 41 -1.71 10.29 4.37
C GLU A 41 -0.21 10.58 4.23
N THR A 42 0.62 9.54 4.22
CA THR A 42 2.08 9.66 4.17
C THR A 42 2.59 9.21 2.81
N ARG A 43 3.11 10.17 2.03
CA ARG A 43 3.52 9.97 0.63
C ARG A 43 4.47 8.78 0.41
N ASP A 44 5.41 8.58 1.33
CA ASP A 44 6.44 7.55 1.20
C ASP A 44 5.87 6.13 1.20
N TRP A 45 4.71 5.88 1.83
CA TRP A 45 4.01 4.60 1.72
C TRP A 45 3.52 4.33 0.31
N ARG A 46 2.93 5.36 -0.34
CA ARG A 46 2.43 5.25 -1.72
C ARG A 46 3.58 5.02 -2.69
N GLU A 47 4.68 5.73 -2.51
CA GLU A 47 5.90 5.53 -3.32
C GLU A 47 6.49 4.13 -3.10
N HIS A 48 6.55 3.66 -1.85
CA HIS A 48 7.04 2.31 -1.54
C HIS A 48 6.18 1.22 -2.20
N ALA A 49 4.85 1.33 -2.07
CA ALA A 49 3.91 0.41 -2.70
C ALA A 49 4.03 0.42 -4.23
N ALA A 50 4.03 1.59 -4.86
CA ALA A 50 4.13 1.70 -6.32
C ALA A 50 5.42 1.08 -6.88
N ASN A 51 6.54 1.22 -6.16
CA ASN A 51 7.79 0.59 -6.56
C ASN A 51 7.76 -0.94 -6.42
N LEU A 52 7.12 -1.48 -5.36
CA LEU A 52 6.90 -2.92 -5.21
C LEU A 52 6.00 -3.46 -6.32
N GLU A 53 4.86 -2.81 -6.57
CA GLU A 53 3.91 -3.19 -7.62
C GLU A 53 4.58 -3.21 -9.00
N THR A 54 5.40 -2.19 -9.31
CA THR A 54 6.17 -2.12 -10.56
C THR A 54 7.10 -3.31 -10.70
N GLU A 55 7.86 -3.66 -9.66
CA GLU A 55 8.78 -4.80 -9.72
C GLU A 55 8.01 -6.14 -9.81
N MET A 56 6.92 -6.29 -9.07
CA MET A 56 6.07 -7.49 -9.12
C MET A 56 5.43 -7.67 -10.51
N LEU A 57 4.98 -6.59 -11.15
CA LEU A 57 4.49 -6.59 -12.54
C LEU A 57 5.59 -6.97 -13.54
N ASN A 58 6.78 -6.38 -13.41
CA ASN A 58 7.93 -6.70 -14.27
C ASN A 58 8.29 -8.19 -14.23
N ARG A 59 8.03 -8.86 -13.10
CA ARG A 59 8.27 -10.29 -12.89
C ARG A 59 7.09 -11.18 -13.26
N GLY A 60 5.95 -10.61 -13.68
CA GLY A 60 4.73 -11.36 -13.97
C GLY A 60 4.11 -12.02 -12.73
N MET A 61 4.31 -11.44 -11.54
CA MET A 61 3.70 -11.94 -10.31
C MET A 61 2.23 -11.56 -10.25
N TYR A 62 1.42 -12.42 -9.65
CA TYR A 62 0.01 -12.14 -9.33
C TYR A 62 -0.10 -11.51 -7.95
N PHE A 63 -0.78 -10.37 -7.87
CA PHE A 63 -1.09 -9.67 -6.63
C PHE A 63 -2.30 -8.76 -6.84
N GLU A 64 -2.94 -8.37 -5.74
CA GLU A 64 -4.04 -7.41 -5.76
C GLU A 64 -3.49 -5.99 -5.58
N ILE A 65 -3.77 -5.10 -6.54
CA ILE A 65 -3.34 -3.70 -6.50
C ILE A 65 -4.08 -2.97 -5.37
N ILE A 66 -3.37 -2.13 -4.62
CA ILE A 66 -4.00 -1.24 -3.62
C ILE A 66 -4.76 -0.14 -4.37
N ASP A 67 -6.05 0.00 -4.07
CA ASP A 67 -6.83 1.13 -4.57
C ASP A 67 -6.48 2.41 -3.81
N TRP A 68 -5.76 3.32 -4.48
CA TRP A 68 -5.35 4.61 -3.92
C TRP A 68 -6.40 5.72 -4.09
N SER A 69 -7.53 5.46 -4.74
CA SER A 69 -8.53 6.47 -5.12
C SER A 69 -9.37 7.02 -3.96
N GLU A 70 -9.58 6.27 -2.87
CA GLU A 70 -10.33 6.73 -1.68
C GLU A 70 -9.75 8.01 -1.03
N ASP A 71 -8.51 8.38 -1.36
CA ASP A 71 -7.84 9.57 -0.84
C ASP A 71 -8.14 10.83 -1.68
N GLN A 72 -8.79 10.68 -2.84
CA GLN A 72 -9.37 11.78 -3.60
C GLN A 72 -10.70 12.14 -2.93
N GLY A 73 -10.63 13.02 -1.93
CA GLY A 73 -11.79 13.48 -1.18
C GLY A 73 -13.00 13.74 -2.08
N GLN A 74 -14.16 13.26 -1.63
CA GLN A 74 -15.45 13.47 -2.27
C GLN A 74 -15.59 14.95 -2.63
N LEU A 75 -15.65 15.26 -3.94
CA LEU A 75 -15.84 16.62 -4.41
C LEU A 75 -17.10 17.18 -3.74
N PRO A 76 -17.07 18.40 -3.18
CA PRO A 76 -18.28 19.02 -2.69
C PRO A 76 -19.28 19.12 -3.86
N LEU A 77 -20.49 18.61 -3.64
CA LEU A 77 -21.63 18.79 -4.53
C LEU A 77 -21.96 20.28 -4.73
#